data_AF-A0A9W7LH58-F1
#
_entry.id   AF-A0A9W7LH58-F1
#
_cell.length_a   1.000
_cell.length_b   1.000
_cell.length_c   1.000
_cell.angle_alpha   90.00
_cell.angle_beta   90.00
_cell.angle_gamma   90.00
#
_symmetry.space_group_name_H-M   'P 1'
#
loop_
_entity.id
_entity.type
_entity.pdbx_description
1 polymer ?
#
loop_
_entity_poly.entity_id
_entity_poly.type
_entity_poly.pdbx_seq_one_letter_code
_entity_poly.pdbx_strand_id
1 'polypeptide(L)'
;MVDVHSWELDAKGDKLKEEFQGALDDVVEHVDQQDCSLKDEVTTLKKIVEDLAKQANVAALKREIEDLKNEVLVYKAAVRNDVMASPSRVLVDVLKPKQFKGIRSAQVENFLWGLEQYFKATSIIVDADKVSTTSIYLTNVASLGWRRMCFDEKRGCNSLET
;
A
#
# COMPACT_ATOMS: atom_id res chain seq x y z
N MET A 1 74.35 72.12 -1.31
CA MET A 1 73.08 72.38 -2.01
C MET A 1 72.37 71.05 -2.06
N VAL A 2 71.55 70.76 -1.04
CA VAL A 2 70.90 69.45 -0.91
C VAL A 2 69.82 69.35 -1.96
N ASP A 3 69.78 68.20 -2.60
CA ASP A 3 69.22 67.92 -3.91
C ASP A 3 67.69 68.02 -3.93
N VAL A 4 67.17 69.13 -4.46
CA VAL A 4 65.74 69.39 -4.58
C VAL A 4 65.07 68.40 -5.55
N HIS A 5 65.84 67.81 -6.47
CA HIS A 5 65.28 66.84 -7.40
C HIS A 5 65.08 65.44 -6.79
N SER A 6 65.85 65.07 -5.76
CA SER A 6 65.71 63.76 -5.11
C SER A 6 64.37 63.64 -4.36
N TRP A 7 63.99 64.65 -3.56
CA TRP A 7 62.75 64.59 -2.77
C TRP A 7 61.50 64.62 -3.65
N GLU A 8 61.57 65.26 -4.82
CA GLU A 8 60.43 65.33 -5.74
C GLU A 8 60.19 64.00 -6.47
N LEU A 9 61.25 63.23 -6.74
CA LEU A 9 61.14 61.88 -7.29
C LEU A 9 60.57 60.90 -6.25
N ASP A 10 61.05 60.97 -5.00
CA ASP A 10 60.54 60.13 -3.91
C ASP A 10 59.05 60.39 -3.66
N ALA A 11 58.64 61.67 -3.63
CA ALA A 11 57.23 62.04 -3.47
C ALA A 11 56.33 61.53 -4.62
N LYS A 12 56.83 61.52 -5.85
CA LYS A 12 56.10 60.94 -7.00
C LYS A 12 55.99 59.41 -6.89
N GLY A 13 57.04 58.75 -6.40
CA GLY A 13 57.04 57.31 -6.15
C GLY A 13 56.03 56.90 -5.08
N ASP A 14 55.99 57.62 -3.97
CA ASP A 14 55.03 57.38 -2.88
C ASP A 14 53.59 57.61 -3.34
N LYS A 15 53.34 58.71 -4.06
CA LYS A 15 52.02 59.00 -4.63
C LYS A 15 51.56 57.91 -5.59
N LEU A 16 52.44 57.46 -6.48
CA LEU A 16 52.13 56.38 -7.42
C LEU A 16 51.79 55.07 -6.70
N LYS A 17 52.55 54.76 -5.64
CA LYS A 17 52.30 53.57 -4.81
C LYS A 17 50.95 53.64 -4.11
N GLU A 18 50.57 54.80 -3.60
CA GLU A 18 49.26 55.03 -2.97
C GLU A 18 48.12 54.86 -3.98
N GLU A 19 48.24 55.45 -5.18
CA GLU A 19 47.26 55.28 -6.27
C GLU A 19 47.11 53.81 -6.69
N PHE A 20 48.22 53.08 -6.85
CA PHE A 20 48.17 51.65 -7.16
C PHE A 20 47.56 50.82 -6.03
N GLN A 21 47.88 51.13 -4.77
CA GLN A 21 47.33 50.42 -3.63
C GLN A 21 45.82 50.64 -3.54
N GLY A 22 45.34 51.88 -3.69
CA GLY A 22 43.91 52.18 -3.73
C GLY A 22 43.19 51.45 -4.85
N ALA A 23 43.77 51.43 -6.06
CA ALA A 23 43.20 50.68 -7.17
C ALA A 23 43.17 49.16 -6.92
N LEU A 24 44.15 48.62 -6.20
CA LEU A 24 44.17 47.20 -5.82
C LEU A 24 43.08 46.88 -4.79
N ASP A 25 42.94 47.75 -3.79
CA ASP A 25 41.94 47.61 -2.72
C ASP A 25 40.51 47.71 -3.29
N ASP A 26 40.26 48.64 -4.22
CA ASP A 26 38.98 48.77 -4.93
C ASP A 26 38.62 47.50 -5.71
N VAL A 27 39.60 46.88 -6.38
CA VAL A 27 39.38 45.62 -7.13
C VAL A 27 39.09 44.47 -6.18
N VAL A 28 39.80 44.39 -5.05
CA VAL A 28 39.55 43.36 -4.03
C VAL A 28 38.14 43.50 -3.46
N GLU A 29 37.73 44.72 -3.10
CA GLU A 29 36.39 44.99 -2.57
C GLU A 29 35.29 44.63 -3.60
N HIS A 30 35.50 44.98 -4.86
CA HIS A 30 34.56 44.63 -5.92
C HIS A 30 34.45 43.11 -6.13
N VAL A 31 35.57 42.38 -6.10
CA VAL A 31 35.57 40.91 -6.21
C VAL A 31 34.85 40.27 -5.01
N ASP A 32 35.13 40.74 -3.79
CA ASP A 32 34.46 40.25 -2.58
C ASP A 32 32.94 40.50 -2.63
N GLN A 33 32.52 41.66 -3.16
CA GLN A 33 31.11 41.98 -3.35
C GLN A 33 30.44 41.06 -4.39
N GLN A 34 31.13 40.74 -5.49
CA GLN A 34 30.65 39.80 -6.50
C GLN A 34 30.56 38.38 -5.95
N ASP A 35 31.57 37.92 -5.19
CA ASP A 35 31.57 36.60 -4.57
C ASP A 35 30.43 36.46 -3.55
N CYS A 36 30.17 37.50 -2.76
CA CYS A 36 29.00 37.55 -1.88
C CYS A 36 27.69 37.43 -2.69
N SER A 37 27.53 38.23 -3.75
CA SER A 37 26.34 38.21 -4.60
C SER A 37 26.11 36.84 -5.26
N LEU A 38 27.17 36.25 -5.84
CA LEU A 38 27.11 34.94 -6.48
C LEU A 38 26.79 33.84 -5.48
N LYS A 39 27.34 33.92 -4.26
CA LYS A 39 27.05 32.96 -3.20
C LYS A 39 25.56 33.00 -2.82
N ASP A 40 24.98 34.19 -2.71
CA ASP A 40 23.55 34.36 -2.44
C ASP A 40 22.71 33.78 -3.59
N GLU A 41 23.02 34.10 -4.85
CA GLU A 41 22.35 33.52 -6.01
C GLU A 41 22.41 31.99 -6.02
N VAL A 42 23.58 31.40 -5.76
CA VAL A 42 23.74 29.94 -5.67
C VAL A 42 22.89 29.34 -4.56
N THR A 43 22.75 30.00 -3.41
CA THR A 43 21.87 29.51 -2.35
C THR A 43 20.39 29.56 -2.77
N THR A 44 19.96 30.60 -3.47
CA THR A 44 18.59 30.70 -3.98
C THR A 44 18.30 29.63 -5.04
N LEU A 45 19.21 29.40 -5.98
CA LEU A 45 19.08 28.37 -7.01
C LEU A 45 19.01 26.96 -6.41
N LYS A 46 19.85 26.66 -5.42
CA LYS A 46 19.80 25.37 -4.71
C LYS A 46 18.41 25.13 -4.11
N LYS A 47 17.83 26.15 -3.48
CA LYS A 47 16.48 26.06 -2.89
C LYS A 47 15.40 25.83 -3.95
N ILE A 48 15.46 26.56 -5.07
CA ILE A 48 14.51 26.41 -6.19
C ILE A 48 14.60 24.99 -6.77
N VAL A 49 15.80 24.47 -7.00
CA VAL A 49 15.99 23.10 -7.51
C VAL A 49 15.40 22.06 -6.57
N GLU A 50 15.60 22.22 -5.26
CA GLU A 50 15.02 21.32 -4.26
C GLU A 50 13.49 21.37 -4.25
N ASP A 51 12.91 22.57 -4.32
CA ASP A 51 11.46 22.76 -4.35
C ASP A 51 10.82 22.21 -5.64
N LEU A 52 11.46 22.40 -6.80
CA LEU A 52 11.03 21.82 -8.07
C LEU A 52 11.08 20.29 -8.05
N ALA A 53 12.12 19.70 -7.47
CA ALA A 53 12.23 18.25 -7.32
C ALA A 53 11.09 17.70 -6.44
N LYS A 54 10.79 18.37 -5.32
CA LYS A 54 9.64 18.02 -4.46
C LYS A 54 8.32 18.12 -5.23
N GLN A 55 8.12 19.21 -5.99
CA GLN A 55 6.91 19.42 -6.78
C GLN A 55 6.72 18.34 -7.86
N ALA A 56 7.79 17.96 -8.55
CA ALA A 56 7.77 16.90 -9.57
C ALA A 56 7.36 15.55 -8.96
N ASN A 57 7.91 15.20 -7.80
CA ASN A 57 7.56 13.98 -7.08
C ASN A 57 6.09 13.96 -6.64
N VAL A 58 5.59 15.08 -6.09
CA VAL A 58 4.17 15.20 -5.72
C VAL A 58 3.26 15.04 -6.93
N ALA A 59 3.62 15.62 -8.07
CA ALA A 59 2.84 15.48 -9.30
C ALA A 59 2.83 14.03 -9.83
N ALA A 60 3.96 13.32 -9.73
CA ALA A 60 4.05 11.91 -10.11
C ALA A 60 3.17 11.02 -9.22
N LEU A 61 3.27 11.16 -7.90
CA LEU A 61 2.46 10.40 -6.94
C LEU A 61 0.96 10.66 -7.12
N LYS A 62 0.56 11.91 -7.42
CA LYS A 62 -0.85 12.22 -7.71
C LYS A 62 -1.39 11.50 -8.94
N ARG A 63 -0.58 11.32 -10.00
CA ARG A 63 -0.98 10.53 -11.17
C ARG A 63 -1.16 9.06 -10.80
N GLU A 64 -0.19 8.48 -10.09
CA GLU A 64 -0.24 7.08 -9.68
C GLU A 64 -1.47 6.78 -8.79
N ILE A 65 -1.82 7.70 -7.89
CA ILE A 65 -3.05 7.59 -7.08
C ILE A 65 -4.30 7.56 -7.96
N GLU A 66 -4.39 8.41 -8.99
CA GLU A 66 -5.56 8.43 -9.87
C GLU A 66 -5.63 7.19 -10.76
N ASP A 67 -4.48 6.70 -11.25
CA ASP A 67 -4.39 5.46 -12.03
C ASP A 67 -4.84 4.26 -11.19
N LEU A 68 -4.31 4.11 -9.97
CA LEU A 68 -4.74 3.04 -9.04
C LEU A 68 -6.22 3.13 -8.69
N LYS A 69 -6.75 4.34 -8.51
CA LYS A 69 -8.17 4.55 -8.25
C LYS A 69 -9.03 4.12 -9.44
N ASN A 70 -8.59 4.41 -10.67
CA ASN A 70 -9.26 3.94 -11.89
C ASN A 70 -9.20 2.42 -12.01
N GLU A 71 -8.06 1.79 -11.75
CA GLU A 71 -7.93 0.33 -11.72
C GLU A 71 -8.87 -0.31 -10.70
N VAL A 72 -8.93 0.22 -9.47
CA VAL A 72 -9.85 -0.26 -8.43
C VAL A 72 -11.31 -0.15 -8.88
N LEU A 73 -11.69 0.92 -9.59
CA LEU A 73 -13.04 1.05 -10.14
C LEU A 73 -13.35 -0.03 -11.18
N VAL A 74 -12.39 -0.33 -12.06
CA VAL A 74 -12.52 -1.39 -13.08
C VAL A 74 -12.64 -2.76 -12.41
N TYR A 75 -11.76 -3.10 -11.47
CA TYR A 75 -11.85 -4.37 -10.73
C TYR A 75 -13.16 -4.50 -9.97
N LYS A 76 -13.61 -3.43 -9.31
CA LYS A 76 -14.89 -3.42 -8.60
C LYS A 76 -16.08 -3.65 -9.53
N ALA A 77 -16.05 -3.09 -10.74
CA ALA A 77 -17.08 -3.33 -11.75
C ALA A 77 -17.03 -4.76 -12.29
N ALA A 78 -15.83 -5.30 -12.55
CA ALA A 78 -15.64 -6.67 -13.01
C ALA A 78 -16.14 -7.68 -11.96
N VAL A 79 -15.78 -7.51 -10.68
CA VAL A 79 -16.28 -8.36 -9.58
C VAL A 79 -17.80 -8.28 -9.47
N ARG A 80 -18.38 -7.08 -9.58
CA ARG A 80 -19.84 -6.92 -9.56
C ARG A 80 -20.50 -7.65 -10.73
N ASN A 81 -19.95 -7.56 -11.93
CA ASN A 81 -20.48 -8.22 -13.11
C ASN A 81 -20.31 -9.73 -13.05
N ASP A 82 -19.18 -10.25 -12.53
CA ASP A 82 -18.94 -11.68 -12.35
C ASP A 82 -19.91 -12.28 -11.33
N VAL A 83 -20.19 -11.58 -10.22
CA VAL A 83 -21.22 -11.95 -9.24
C VAL A 83 -22.63 -12.00 -9.85
N MET A 84 -22.90 -11.26 -10.93
CA MET A 84 -24.20 -11.21 -11.61
C MET A 84 -24.27 -12.14 -12.83
N ALA A 85 -23.14 -12.47 -13.46
CA ALA A 85 -23.01 -13.42 -14.57
C ALA A 85 -22.78 -14.87 -14.10
N SER A 86 -22.44 -15.06 -12.83
CA SER A 86 -22.31 -16.37 -12.20
C SER A 86 -23.64 -17.14 -12.23
N PRO A 87 -23.69 -18.36 -12.81
CA PRO A 87 -24.84 -19.26 -12.65
C PRO A 87 -25.08 -19.65 -11.18
N SER A 88 -24.16 -19.33 -10.27
CA SER A 88 -24.20 -19.68 -8.85
C SER A 88 -25.47 -19.23 -8.12
N ARG A 89 -26.11 -18.10 -8.46
CA ARG A 89 -27.38 -17.74 -7.78
C ARG A 89 -28.55 -18.64 -8.19
N VAL A 90 -28.62 -19.02 -9.46
CA VAL A 90 -29.64 -19.95 -9.96
C VAL A 90 -29.32 -21.37 -9.51
N LEU A 91 -28.04 -21.74 -9.48
CA LEU A 91 -27.60 -23.04 -8.97
C LEU A 91 -27.77 -23.17 -7.45
N VAL A 92 -27.58 -22.13 -6.64
CA VAL A 92 -27.76 -22.23 -5.17
C VAL A 92 -29.21 -22.54 -4.79
N ASP A 93 -30.21 -22.02 -5.51
CA ASP A 93 -31.61 -22.42 -5.31
C ASP A 93 -31.92 -23.82 -5.86
N VAL A 94 -31.28 -24.23 -6.96
CA VAL A 94 -31.44 -25.55 -7.59
C VAL A 94 -30.66 -26.68 -6.86
N LEU A 95 -29.56 -26.34 -6.19
CA LEU A 95 -28.63 -27.26 -5.51
C LEU A 95 -28.91 -27.38 -4.00
N LYS A 96 -29.99 -26.77 -3.49
CA LYS A 96 -30.46 -27.03 -2.11
C LYS A 96 -30.73 -28.53 -1.95
N PRO A 97 -29.99 -29.25 -1.08
CA PRO A 97 -30.20 -30.67 -0.88
C PRO A 97 -31.62 -30.94 -0.38
N LYS A 98 -32.31 -31.90 -0.99
CA LYS A 98 -33.61 -32.34 -0.48
C LYS A 98 -33.41 -32.97 0.91
N GLN A 99 -34.27 -32.61 1.86
CA GLN A 99 -34.22 -33.10 3.24
C GLN A 99 -34.24 -34.64 3.30
N PHE A 100 -33.28 -35.22 4.00
CA PHE A 100 -33.11 -36.67 4.13
C PHE A 100 -34.03 -37.24 5.23
N LYS A 101 -34.85 -38.24 4.89
CA LYS A 101 -35.87 -38.85 5.78
C LYS A 101 -35.50 -40.25 6.31
N GLY A 102 -34.28 -40.73 6.08
CA GLY A 102 -33.69 -41.74 6.96
C GLY A 102 -33.88 -43.23 6.66
N ILE A 103 -34.05 -43.71 5.41
CA ILE A 103 -34.04 -45.18 5.15
C ILE A 103 -33.40 -45.57 3.78
N ARG A 104 -32.40 -46.48 3.82
CA ARG A 104 -31.60 -47.19 2.77
C ARG A 104 -30.42 -46.41 2.12
N SER A 105 -29.26 -47.08 1.98
CA SER A 105 -27.90 -46.50 1.79
C SER A 105 -27.73 -45.55 0.59
N ALA A 106 -28.42 -45.80 -0.53
CA ALA A 106 -28.31 -44.94 -1.72
C ALA A 106 -28.78 -43.49 -1.48
N GLN A 107 -29.71 -43.28 -0.55
CA GLN A 107 -30.16 -41.93 -0.20
C GLN A 107 -29.14 -41.15 0.65
N VAL A 108 -28.33 -41.86 1.45
CA VAL A 108 -27.26 -41.26 2.25
C VAL A 108 -26.12 -40.82 1.34
N GLU A 109 -25.73 -41.68 0.38
CA GLU A 109 -24.70 -41.35 -0.61
C GLU A 109 -25.12 -40.14 -1.47
N ASN A 110 -26.38 -40.11 -1.94
CA ASN A 110 -26.90 -38.96 -2.68
C ASN A 110 -26.94 -37.67 -1.85
N PHE A 111 -27.23 -37.77 -0.55
CA PHE A 111 -27.23 -36.63 0.36
C PHE A 111 -25.81 -36.09 0.61
N LEU A 112 -24.85 -36.97 0.89
CA LEU A 112 -23.44 -36.60 1.07
C LEU A 112 -22.86 -36.00 -0.20
N TRP A 113 -23.16 -36.60 -1.36
CA TRP A 113 -22.75 -36.07 -2.64
C TRP A 113 -23.35 -34.67 -2.89
N GLY A 114 -24.64 -34.48 -2.58
CA GLY A 114 -25.29 -33.17 -2.68
C GLY A 114 -24.68 -32.11 -1.77
N LEU A 115 -24.32 -32.47 -0.53
CA LEU A 115 -23.63 -31.58 0.40
C LEU A 115 -22.22 -31.22 -0.07
N GLU A 116 -21.49 -32.18 -0.65
CA GLU A 116 -20.15 -31.93 -1.19
C GLU A 116 -20.19 -30.92 -2.35
N GLN A 117 -21.15 -31.06 -3.26
CA GLN A 117 -21.37 -30.09 -4.32
C GLN A 117 -21.80 -28.73 -3.77
N TYR A 118 -22.65 -28.72 -2.73
CA TYR A 118 -23.07 -27.50 -2.06
C TYR A 118 -21.88 -26.76 -1.41
N PHE A 119 -20.99 -27.46 -0.70
CA PHE A 119 -19.79 -26.86 -0.11
C PHE A 119 -18.83 -26.32 -1.17
N LYS A 120 -18.66 -27.04 -2.27
CA LYS A 120 -17.87 -26.58 -3.43
C LYS A 120 -18.46 -25.30 -4.04
N ALA A 121 -19.79 -25.23 -4.18
CA ALA A 121 -20.48 -24.07 -4.76
C ALA A 121 -20.55 -22.85 -3.83
N THR A 122 -20.50 -23.06 -2.51
CA THR A 122 -20.60 -22.01 -1.49
C THR A 122 -19.27 -21.63 -0.84
N SER A 123 -18.16 -22.21 -1.32
CA SER A 123 -16.80 -21.98 -0.81
C SER A 123 -16.65 -22.25 0.69
N ILE A 124 -17.41 -23.20 1.24
CA ILE A 124 -17.25 -23.65 2.64
C ILE A 124 -16.11 -24.66 2.70
N ILE A 125 -14.94 -24.21 3.17
CA ILE A 125 -13.70 -25.00 3.14
C ILE A 125 -13.33 -25.53 4.52
N VAL A 126 -13.68 -24.81 5.59
CA VAL A 126 -13.37 -25.16 6.98
C VAL A 126 -14.27 -26.31 7.46
N ASP A 127 -13.67 -27.39 7.95
CA ASP A 127 -14.41 -28.61 8.30
C ASP A 127 -15.41 -28.42 9.45
N ALA A 128 -15.09 -27.55 10.43
CA ALA A 128 -16.03 -27.18 11.48
C ALA A 128 -17.32 -26.56 10.92
N ASP A 129 -17.21 -25.72 9.90
CA ASP A 129 -18.34 -25.05 9.26
C ASP A 129 -19.14 -26.02 8.37
N LYS A 130 -18.45 -26.97 7.71
CA LYS A 130 -19.11 -28.06 6.96
C LYS A 130 -19.94 -28.95 7.88
N VAL A 131 -19.39 -29.32 9.04
CA VAL A 131 -20.09 -30.14 10.05
C VAL A 131 -21.29 -29.39 10.61
N SER A 132 -21.11 -28.13 10.98
CA SER A 132 -22.19 -27.26 11.46
C SER A 132 -23.31 -27.14 10.43
N THR A 133 -22.97 -26.86 9.16
CA THR A 133 -23.93 -26.73 8.06
C THR A 133 -24.64 -28.04 7.75
N THR A 134 -23.91 -29.17 7.71
CA THR A 134 -24.48 -30.51 7.49
C THR A 134 -25.55 -30.83 8.53
N SER A 135 -25.31 -30.46 9.80
CA SER A 135 -26.24 -30.72 10.90
C SER A 135 -27.61 -30.06 10.71
N ILE A 136 -27.68 -28.92 10.01
CA ILE A 136 -28.92 -28.18 9.72
C ILE A 136 -29.80 -28.95 8.74
N TYR A 137 -29.20 -29.72 7.83
CA TYR A 137 -29.91 -30.45 6.78
C TYR A 137 -30.30 -31.89 7.16
N LEU A 138 -29.93 -32.34 8.38
CA LEU A 138 -30.38 -33.62 8.93
C LEU A 138 -31.76 -33.47 9.59
N THR A 139 -32.72 -34.34 9.27
CA THR A 139 -34.07 -34.31 9.87
C THR A 139 -34.46 -35.68 10.46
N ASN A 140 -35.39 -35.68 11.43
CA ASN A 140 -35.98 -36.85 12.08
C ASN A 140 -34.95 -37.75 12.82
N VAL A 141 -34.81 -39.01 12.43
CA VAL A 141 -34.00 -40.03 13.13
C VAL A 141 -32.51 -39.74 12.99
N ALA A 142 -32.10 -39.14 11.87
CA ALA A 142 -30.69 -38.81 11.62
C ALA A 142 -30.20 -37.66 12.52
N SER A 143 -31.03 -36.65 12.79
CA SER A 143 -30.65 -35.56 13.69
C SER A 143 -30.63 -36.00 15.16
N LEU A 144 -31.49 -36.95 15.56
CA LEU A 144 -31.45 -37.56 16.89
C LEU A 144 -30.21 -38.45 17.09
N GLY A 145 -29.83 -39.24 16.08
CA GLY A 145 -28.60 -40.05 16.12
C GLY A 145 -27.34 -39.19 16.18
N TRP A 146 -27.28 -38.12 15.39
CA TRP A 146 -26.18 -37.16 15.39
C TRP A 146 -26.04 -36.44 16.74
N ARG A 147 -27.17 -35.97 17.31
CA ARG A 147 -27.16 -35.36 18.66
C ARG A 147 -26.66 -36.30 19.73
N ARG A 148 -27.05 -37.59 19.67
CA ARG A 148 -26.59 -38.61 20.62
C ARG A 148 -25.09 -38.84 20.51
N MET A 149 -24.55 -39.00 19.29
CA MET A 149 -23.10 -39.13 19.07
C MET A 149 -22.30 -37.91 19.54
N CYS A 150 -22.74 -36.68 19.23
CA CYS A 150 -22.07 -35.47 19.72
C CYS A 150 -22.14 -35.30 21.25
N PHE A 151 -23.15 -35.86 21.91
CA PHE A 151 -23.28 -35.85 23.37
C PHE A 151 -22.41 -36.92 24.04
N ASP A 152 -22.27 -38.09 23.39
CA ASP A 152 -21.44 -39.19 23.87
C ASP A 152 -19.94 -38.89 23.71
N GLU A 153 -19.52 -38.21 22.64
CA GLU A 153 -18.13 -37.75 22.43
C GLU A 153 -17.69 -36.75 23.52
N LYS A 154 -18.59 -35.86 23.95
CA LYS A 154 -18.35 -34.94 25.08
C LYS A 154 -18.32 -35.64 26.45
N ARG A 155 -18.89 -36.84 26.57
CA ARG A 155 -18.84 -37.65 27.81
C ARG A 155 -17.62 -38.58 27.84
N GLY A 156 -17.17 -39.06 26.68
CA GLY A 156 -15.96 -39.88 26.55
C GLY A 156 -14.66 -39.14 26.85
N CYS A 157 -14.67 -37.80 26.85
CA CYS A 157 -13.51 -36.98 27.25
C CYS A 157 -13.38 -36.80 28.77
N ASN A 158 -14.36 -37.23 29.58
CA ASN A 158 -14.41 -36.93 31.02
C ASN A 158 -14.21 -38.18 31.90
N SER A 159 -13.56 -39.24 31.41
CA SER A 159 -13.34 -40.46 32.21
C SER A 159 -11.92 -41.03 32.11
N LEU A 160 -10.94 -40.19 31.74
CA LEU A 160 -9.52 -40.53 31.81
C LEU A 160 -8.72 -39.42 32.53
N GLU A 161 -9.20 -38.97 33.68
CA GLU A 161 -8.31 -38.42 34.71
C GLU A 161 -8.43 -39.29 35.97
N THR A 162 -7.24 -39.73 36.39
CA THR A 162 -6.81 -40.63 37.47
C THR A 162 -7.58 -40.55 38.79
#